data_AF-A0A536XAA3-F1
#
_entry.id   AF-A0A536XAA3-F1
#
_cell.length_a   1.000
_cell.length_b   1.000
_cell.length_c   1.000
_cell.angle_alpha   90.00
_cell.angle_beta   90.00
_cell.angle_gamma   90.00
#
_symmetry.space_group_name_H-M   'P 1'
#
loop_
_entity.id
_entity.type
_entity.pdbx_description
1 polymer ?
#
loop_
_entity_poly.entity_id
_entity_poly.type
_entity_poly.pdbx_seq_one_letter_code
_entity_poly.pdbx_strand_id
1 'polypeptide(L)'
;MAATLASFVSNEGTWDNEWDKPQEKIQSVLALINSERDPAKRFELRRELAQRYVIANASEAALSTLEDLQKEVGKTVPAAYSEILKADMAFAYFRMGEIQNCTWNHNSDSCLFPIQGEGVHKQQMGASEAARIYGELLADPQTN
;
A
#
# COMPACT_ATOMS: atom_id res chain seq x y z
N MET A 1 2.58 -18.79 31.11
CA MET A 1 2.59 -17.59 30.24
C MET A 1 2.71 -17.95 28.77
N ALA A 2 3.76 -18.68 28.34
CA ALA A 2 3.91 -19.09 26.92
C ALA A 2 2.73 -19.91 26.36
N ALA A 3 2.20 -20.89 27.11
CA ALA A 3 1.06 -21.69 26.67
C ALA A 3 -0.23 -20.86 26.49
N THR A 4 -0.46 -19.88 27.36
CA THR A 4 -1.61 -18.97 27.29
C THR A 4 -1.51 -18.09 26.04
N LEU A 5 -0.33 -17.52 25.77
CA LEU A 5 -0.11 -16.71 24.56
C LEU A 5 -0.27 -17.55 23.29
N ALA A 6 0.26 -18.77 23.28
CA ALA A 6 0.09 -19.69 22.15
C ALA A 6 -1.39 -20.02 21.88
N SER A 7 -2.21 -20.17 22.93
CA SER A 7 -3.64 -20.41 22.78
C SER A 7 -4.43 -19.23 22.20
N PHE A 8 -3.97 -17.99 22.42
CA PHE A 8 -4.58 -16.82 21.78
C PHE A 8 -4.28 -16.79 20.29
N VAL A 9 -3.01 -17.02 19.92
CA VAL A 9 -2.59 -17.08 18.49
C VAL A 9 -3.30 -18.22 17.75
N SER A 10 -3.49 -19.38 18.39
CA SER A 10 -4.16 -20.53 17.74
C SER A 10 -5.65 -20.31 17.47
N ASN A 11 -6.29 -19.41 18.23
CA ASN A 11 -7.73 -19.13 18.12
C ASN A 11 -8.02 -17.88 17.28
N GLU A 12 -6.99 -17.18 16.84
CA GLU A 12 -7.08 -15.95 16.05
C GLU A 12 -7.48 -16.28 14.59
N GLY A 13 -8.58 -15.69 14.13
CA GLY A 13 -8.99 -15.72 12.74
C GLY A 13 -8.04 -14.92 11.83
N THR A 14 -8.13 -15.13 10.52
CA THR A 14 -7.25 -14.45 9.53
C THR A 14 -7.38 -12.93 9.57
N TRP A 15 -8.52 -12.39 10.02
CA TRP A 15 -8.82 -10.95 10.03
C TRP A 15 -8.90 -10.35 11.44
N ASP A 16 -8.62 -11.13 12.49
CA ASP A 16 -8.71 -10.65 13.88
C ASP A 16 -7.56 -9.69 14.23
N ASN A 17 -6.47 -9.74 13.48
CA ASN A 17 -5.33 -8.84 13.59
C ASN A 17 -4.90 -8.38 12.21
N GLU A 18 -4.68 -7.08 12.07
CA GLU A 18 -4.39 -6.45 10.79
C GLU A 18 -2.99 -6.79 10.25
N TRP A 19 -2.05 -7.07 11.16
CA TRP A 19 -0.61 -7.09 10.88
C TRP A 19 -0.02 -8.50 10.74
N ASP A 20 -0.79 -9.55 11.02
CA ASP A 20 -0.36 -10.94 10.90
C ASP A 20 -0.84 -11.57 9.58
N LYS A 21 -0.44 -12.82 9.31
CA LYS A 21 -0.96 -13.66 8.21
C LYS A 21 -1.18 -12.93 6.86
N PRO A 22 -0.24 -12.11 6.37
CA PRO A 22 -0.50 -11.24 5.22
C PRO A 22 -0.84 -12.03 3.96
N GLN A 23 -0.22 -13.20 3.76
CA GLN A 23 -0.51 -14.06 2.61
C GLN A 23 -1.93 -14.61 2.64
N GLU A 24 -2.43 -15.04 3.82
CA GLU A 24 -3.80 -15.54 3.95
C GLU A 24 -4.82 -14.44 3.66
N LYS A 25 -4.58 -13.22 4.18
CA LYS A 25 -5.42 -12.06 3.88
C LYS A 25 -5.44 -11.75 2.39
N ILE A 26 -4.28 -11.68 1.74
CA ILE A 26 -4.17 -11.49 0.27
C ILE A 26 -4.99 -12.55 -0.48
N GLN A 27 -4.83 -13.83 -0.13
CA GLN A 27 -5.59 -14.91 -0.79
C GLN A 27 -7.10 -14.79 -0.55
N SER A 28 -7.53 -14.39 0.64
CA SER A 28 -8.94 -14.18 0.93
C SER A 28 -9.55 -13.03 0.12
N VAL A 29 -8.83 -11.92 -0.06
CA VAL A 29 -9.28 -10.80 -0.92
C VAL A 29 -9.32 -11.22 -2.38
N LEU A 30 -8.32 -11.95 -2.88
CA LEU A 30 -8.32 -12.50 -4.24
C LEU A 30 -9.52 -13.42 -4.50
N ALA A 31 -9.87 -14.27 -3.54
CA ALA A 31 -11.05 -15.12 -3.63
C ALA A 31 -12.34 -14.29 -3.75
N LEU A 32 -12.49 -13.23 -2.94
CA LEU A 32 -13.62 -12.31 -3.01
C LEU A 32 -13.70 -11.61 -4.37
N ILE A 33 -12.57 -11.10 -4.87
CA ILE A 33 -12.49 -10.49 -6.21
C ILE A 33 -12.97 -11.47 -7.27
N ASN A 34 -12.61 -12.76 -7.19
CA ASN A 34 -13.01 -13.74 -8.21
C ASN A 34 -14.53 -14.02 -8.21
N SER A 35 -15.19 -13.94 -7.06
CA SER A 35 -16.63 -14.16 -6.94
C SER A 35 -17.48 -12.90 -7.18
N GLU A 36 -16.95 -11.71 -6.91
CA GLU A 36 -17.71 -10.47 -6.95
C GLU A 36 -18.00 -10.02 -8.39
N ARG A 37 -19.25 -9.61 -8.65
CA ARG A 37 -19.73 -9.21 -9.98
C ARG A 37 -20.10 -7.73 -10.04
N ASP A 38 -20.38 -7.12 -8.90
CA ASP A 38 -20.66 -5.68 -8.83
C ASP A 38 -19.37 -4.88 -9.11
N PRO A 39 -19.35 -4.03 -10.16
CA PRO A 39 -18.13 -3.30 -10.54
C PRO A 39 -17.58 -2.39 -9.43
N ALA A 40 -18.45 -1.75 -8.64
CA ALA A 40 -18.02 -0.85 -7.58
C ALA A 40 -17.40 -1.64 -6.41
N LYS A 41 -18.00 -2.78 -6.03
CA LYS A 41 -17.40 -3.66 -5.02
C LYS A 41 -16.10 -4.29 -5.49
N ARG A 42 -16.01 -4.69 -6.77
CA ARG A 42 -14.76 -5.19 -7.36
C ARG A 42 -13.66 -4.11 -7.32
N PHE A 43 -14.01 -2.86 -7.57
CA PHE A 43 -13.09 -1.73 -7.46
C PHE A 43 -12.54 -1.61 -6.04
N GLU A 44 -13.41 -1.57 -5.03
CA GLU A 44 -12.99 -1.49 -3.62
C GLU A 44 -12.14 -2.70 -3.20
N LEU A 45 -12.50 -3.92 -3.61
CA LEU A 45 -11.71 -5.11 -3.31
C LEU A 45 -10.32 -5.08 -3.95
N ARG A 46 -10.17 -4.49 -5.15
CA ARG A 46 -8.85 -4.34 -5.78
C ARG A 46 -8.00 -3.27 -5.09
N ARG A 47 -8.62 -2.21 -4.55
CA ARG A 47 -7.92 -1.26 -3.68
C ARG A 47 -7.48 -1.91 -2.37
N GLU A 48 -8.36 -2.68 -1.76
CA GLU A 48 -8.06 -3.48 -0.56
C GLU A 48 -6.87 -4.42 -0.82
N LEU A 49 -6.85 -5.11 -1.98
CA LEU A 49 -5.73 -5.95 -2.39
C LEU A 49 -4.41 -5.16 -2.48
N ALA A 50 -4.43 -3.95 -3.04
CA ALA A 50 -3.25 -3.10 -3.10
C ALA A 50 -2.76 -2.71 -1.69
N GLN A 51 -3.66 -2.39 -0.76
CA GLN A 51 -3.32 -2.12 0.63
C GLN A 51 -2.72 -3.35 1.32
N ARG A 52 -3.29 -4.55 1.10
CA ARG A 52 -2.73 -5.80 1.62
C ARG A 52 -1.30 -6.04 1.11
N TYR A 53 -1.04 -5.75 -0.16
CA TYR A 53 0.31 -5.83 -0.72
C TYR A 53 1.27 -4.83 -0.06
N VAL A 54 0.83 -3.60 0.20
CA VAL A 54 1.64 -2.61 0.92
C VAL A 54 2.00 -3.11 2.33
N ILE A 55 1.03 -3.62 3.09
CA ILE A 55 1.25 -4.17 4.45
C ILE A 55 2.20 -5.38 4.41
N ALA A 56 2.13 -6.19 3.36
CA ALA A 56 3.03 -7.31 3.13
C ALA A 56 4.44 -6.91 2.63
N ASN A 57 4.75 -5.61 2.55
CA ASN A 57 5.98 -5.05 1.96
C ASN A 57 6.19 -5.44 0.48
N ALA A 58 5.10 -5.74 -0.25
CA ALA A 58 5.09 -6.09 -1.67
C ALA A 58 4.62 -4.90 -2.52
N SER A 59 5.27 -3.74 -2.35
CA SER A 59 4.83 -2.46 -2.95
C SER A 59 4.75 -2.49 -4.47
N GLU A 60 5.60 -3.25 -5.17
CA GLU A 60 5.52 -3.41 -6.62
C GLU A 60 4.21 -4.07 -7.06
N ALA A 61 3.73 -5.07 -6.32
CA ALA A 61 2.45 -5.72 -6.59
C ALA A 61 1.25 -4.79 -6.31
N ALA A 62 1.37 -3.95 -5.27
CA ALA A 62 0.39 -2.90 -4.98
C ALA A 62 0.29 -1.91 -6.15
N LEU A 63 1.44 -1.40 -6.61
CA LEU A 63 1.51 -0.45 -7.72
C LEU A 63 0.96 -1.04 -9.01
N SER A 64 1.34 -2.27 -9.38
CA SER A 64 0.79 -2.95 -10.56
C SER A 64 -0.74 -3.07 -10.49
N THR A 65 -1.30 -3.38 -9.31
CA THR A 65 -2.75 -3.46 -9.11
C THR A 65 -3.44 -2.12 -9.32
N LEU A 66 -2.84 -1.04 -8.80
CA LEU A 66 -3.36 0.32 -8.89
C LEU A 66 -3.21 0.92 -10.30
N GLU A 67 -2.12 0.64 -10.99
CA GLU A 67 -1.91 1.05 -12.38
C GLU A 67 -2.94 0.42 -13.32
N ASP A 68 -3.30 -0.85 -13.10
CA ASP A 68 -4.36 -1.48 -13.87
C ASP A 68 -5.73 -0.86 -13.59
N LEU A 69 -6.02 -0.51 -12.34
CA LEU A 69 -7.24 0.25 -11.98
C LEU A 69 -7.24 1.64 -12.64
N GLN A 70 -6.10 2.33 -12.66
CA GLN A 70 -5.98 3.66 -13.26
C GLN A 70 -6.26 3.65 -14.77
N LYS A 71 -5.87 2.59 -15.50
CA LYS A 71 -6.17 2.42 -16.94
C LYS A 71 -7.67 2.27 -17.24
N GLU A 72 -8.45 1.88 -16.24
CA GLU A 72 -9.89 1.66 -16.31
C GLU A 72 -10.71 2.90 -15.94
N VAL A 73 -10.09 3.90 -15.30
CA VAL A 73 -10.72 5.18 -14.93
C VAL A 73 -11.27 5.88 -16.18
N GLY A 74 -12.52 6.34 -16.08
CA GLY A 74 -13.25 6.98 -17.18
C GLY A 74 -13.78 6.00 -18.24
N LYS A 75 -13.47 4.70 -18.13
CA LYS A 75 -13.99 3.65 -19.03
C LYS A 75 -14.99 2.76 -18.29
N THR A 76 -14.50 2.04 -17.29
CA THR A 76 -15.27 1.08 -16.48
C THR A 76 -15.26 1.46 -15.00
N VAL A 77 -14.28 2.28 -14.58
CA VAL A 77 -14.20 2.87 -13.25
C VAL A 77 -14.63 4.35 -13.33
N PRO A 78 -15.49 4.85 -12.43
CA PRO A 78 -15.90 6.25 -12.41
C PRO A 78 -14.70 7.22 -12.37
N ALA A 79 -14.76 8.30 -13.15
CA ALA A 79 -13.71 9.33 -13.18
C ALA A 79 -13.45 9.96 -11.79
N ALA A 80 -14.49 10.03 -10.95
CA ALA A 80 -14.39 10.50 -9.57
C ALA A 80 -13.42 9.69 -8.69
N TYR A 81 -13.08 8.46 -9.09
CA TYR A 81 -12.12 7.62 -8.34
C TYR A 81 -10.67 7.84 -8.76
N SER A 82 -10.39 8.77 -9.68
CA SER A 82 -9.02 9.09 -10.09
C SER A 82 -8.18 9.60 -8.92
N GLU A 83 -8.75 10.47 -8.09
CA GLU A 83 -8.07 11.05 -6.93
C GLU A 83 -7.66 9.99 -5.91
N ILE A 84 -8.61 9.12 -5.53
CA ILE A 84 -8.36 8.10 -4.52
C ILE A 84 -7.32 7.07 -4.98
N LEU A 85 -7.31 6.72 -6.28
CA LEU A 85 -6.27 5.86 -6.85
C LEU A 85 -4.90 6.52 -6.84
N LYS A 86 -4.81 7.81 -7.18
CA LYS A 86 -3.55 8.57 -7.08
C LYS A 86 -3.04 8.59 -5.65
N ALA A 87 -3.93 8.78 -4.67
CA ALA A 87 -3.56 8.76 -3.25
C ALA A 87 -3.01 7.38 -2.83
N ASP A 88 -3.67 6.28 -3.23
CA ASP A 88 -3.19 4.93 -2.95
C ASP A 88 -1.83 4.66 -3.64
N MET A 89 -1.62 5.13 -4.87
CA MET A 89 -0.34 5.00 -5.58
C MET A 89 0.77 5.80 -4.90
N ALA A 90 0.49 7.03 -4.48
CA ALA A 90 1.45 7.86 -3.75
C ALA A 90 1.86 7.18 -2.43
N PHE A 91 0.91 6.56 -1.72
CA PHE A 91 1.21 5.80 -0.52
C PHE A 91 2.04 4.55 -0.80
N ALA A 92 1.74 3.78 -1.85
CA ALA A 92 2.52 2.61 -2.23
C ALA A 92 3.97 2.97 -2.60
N TYR A 93 4.18 4.05 -3.36
CA TYR A 93 5.51 4.58 -3.66
C TYR A 93 6.23 5.09 -2.40
N PHE A 94 5.52 5.76 -1.49
CA PHE A 94 6.08 6.23 -0.22
C PHE A 94 6.60 5.05 0.62
N ARG A 95 5.80 3.99 0.75
CA ARG A 95 6.18 2.76 1.45
C ARG A 95 7.32 2.04 0.76
N MET A 96 7.36 2.01 -0.58
CA MET A 96 8.52 1.48 -1.32
C MET A 96 9.81 2.24 -0.98
N GLY A 97 9.76 3.58 -0.97
CA GLY A 97 10.90 4.41 -0.59
C GLY A 97 11.38 4.14 0.84
N GLU A 98 10.45 4.01 1.79
CA GLU A 98 10.76 3.67 3.18
C GLU A 98 11.40 2.28 3.31
N ILE A 99 10.85 1.26 2.66
CA ILE A 99 11.38 -0.10 2.73
C ILE A 99 12.79 -0.18 2.15
N GLN A 100 13.00 0.39 0.97
CA GLN A 100 14.26 0.29 0.23
C GLN A 100 15.40 1.11 0.84
N ASN A 101 15.10 2.18 1.58
CA ASN A 101 16.13 3.11 2.08
C ASN A 101 16.21 3.16 3.61
N CYS A 102 15.08 3.11 4.31
CA CYS A 102 15.04 3.23 5.76
C CYS A 102 15.01 1.87 6.43
N THR A 103 14.15 0.95 6.01
CA THR A 103 13.97 -0.33 6.71
C THR A 103 15.12 -1.30 6.45
N TRP A 104 15.48 -1.50 5.18
CA TRP A 104 16.55 -2.44 4.79
C TRP A 104 17.96 -1.93 5.10
N ASN A 105 18.15 -0.61 5.21
CA ASN A 105 19.46 0.02 5.46
C ASN A 105 19.43 1.00 6.65
N HIS A 106 18.65 0.69 7.69
CA HIS A 106 18.51 1.56 8.86
C HIS A 106 19.87 1.78 9.55
N ASN A 107 20.17 3.04 9.84
CA ASN A 107 21.34 3.43 10.63
C ASN A 107 21.04 4.74 11.37
N SER A 108 21.96 5.17 12.24
CA SER A 108 21.79 6.40 13.03
C SER A 108 21.60 7.66 12.18
N ASP A 109 22.15 7.69 10.97
CA ASP A 109 22.10 8.85 10.08
C ASP A 109 20.73 9.00 9.39
N SER A 110 19.92 7.93 9.36
CA SER A 110 18.53 7.93 8.83
C SER A 110 17.50 8.35 9.88
N CYS A 111 17.74 8.04 11.15
CA CYS A 111 16.75 8.19 12.23
C CYS A 111 16.98 9.43 13.13
N LEU A 112 18.18 10.00 13.13
CA LEU A 112 18.52 11.17 13.92
C LEU A 112 18.66 12.40 13.02
N PHE A 113 18.05 13.52 13.42
CA PHE A 113 18.16 14.76 12.66
C PHE A 113 19.45 15.51 12.98
N PRO A 114 20.09 16.16 11.98
CA PRO A 114 19.68 16.18 10.57
C PRO A 114 20.01 14.89 9.82
N ILE A 115 19.17 14.51 8.83
CA ILE A 115 19.45 13.38 7.93
C ILE A 115 20.73 13.69 7.14
N GLN A 116 21.68 12.76 7.15
CA GLN A 116 23.00 12.94 6.54
C GLN A 116 23.59 11.60 6.08
N GLY A 117 24.75 11.62 5.43
CA GLY A 117 25.54 10.42 5.14
C GLY A 117 24.71 9.28 4.52
N GLU A 118 24.75 8.11 5.16
CA GLU A 118 24.04 6.90 4.73
C GLU A 118 22.52 6.95 4.99
N GLY A 119 22.01 8.01 5.63
CA GLY A 119 20.59 8.30 5.78
C GLY A 119 19.95 8.96 4.57
N VAL A 120 20.74 9.45 3.62
CA VAL A 120 20.22 10.00 2.36
C VAL A 120 19.81 8.85 1.43
N HIS A 121 18.57 8.90 0.94
CA HIS A 121 18.02 7.86 0.06
C HIS A 121 18.87 7.66 -1.21
N LYS A 122 19.27 6.40 -1.44
CA LYS A 122 19.97 5.94 -2.65
C LYS A 122 18.97 5.48 -3.71
N GLN A 123 17.94 4.76 -3.29
CA GLN A 123 16.82 4.34 -4.15
C GLN A 123 15.73 5.40 -4.13
N GLN A 124 15.91 6.42 -4.96
CA GLN A 124 15.08 7.63 -4.90
C GLN A 124 13.71 7.48 -5.56
N MET A 125 13.51 6.49 -6.44
CA MET A 125 12.29 6.34 -7.24
C MET A 125 11.02 6.38 -6.36
N GLY A 126 10.94 5.55 -5.32
CA GLY A 126 9.76 5.51 -4.45
C GLY A 126 9.45 6.86 -3.79
N ALA A 127 10.46 7.52 -3.22
CA ALA A 127 10.27 8.82 -2.58
C ALA A 127 9.92 9.94 -3.59
N SER A 128 10.61 9.97 -4.74
CA SER A 128 10.40 10.98 -5.78
C SER A 128 9.03 10.85 -6.44
N GLU A 129 8.58 9.64 -6.77
CA GLU A 129 7.25 9.42 -7.35
C GLU A 129 6.13 9.71 -6.35
N ALA A 130 6.29 9.32 -5.08
CA ALA A 130 5.35 9.69 -4.03
C ALA A 130 5.23 11.21 -3.91
N ALA A 131 6.36 11.93 -3.84
CA ALA A 131 6.38 13.38 -3.75
C ALA A 131 5.74 14.04 -4.98
N ARG A 132 6.01 13.53 -6.18
CA ARG A 132 5.39 14.01 -7.43
C ARG A 132 3.87 13.88 -7.38
N ILE A 133 3.35 12.69 -7.05
CA ILE A 133 1.90 12.43 -7.04
C ILE A 133 1.21 13.22 -5.92
N TYR A 134 1.78 13.26 -4.71
CA TYR A 134 1.24 14.11 -3.64
C TYR A 134 1.25 15.59 -4.02
N GLY A 135 2.30 16.06 -4.72
CA GLY A 135 2.37 17.41 -5.25
C GLY A 135 1.26 17.71 -6.26
N GLU A 136 0.98 16.77 -7.17
CA GLU A 136 -0.15 16.88 -8.10
C GLU A 136 -1.50 16.92 -7.38
N LEU A 137 -1.68 16.07 -6.37
CA LEU A 137 -2.90 16.05 -5.56
C LEU A 137 -3.10 17.36 -4.79
N LEU A 138 -2.06 17.93 -4.18
CA LEU A 138 -2.14 19.18 -3.43
C LEU A 138 -2.32 20.42 -4.31
N ALA A 139 -1.88 20.36 -5.56
CA ALA A 139 -2.03 21.45 -6.53
C ALA A 139 -3.40 21.45 -7.22
N ASP A 140 -4.16 20.36 -7.13
CA ASP A 140 -5.49 20.25 -7.73
C ASP A 140 -6.51 21.05 -6.91
N PRO A 141 -7.20 22.05 -7.48
CA PRO A 141 -8.23 22.80 -6.76
C PRO A 141 -9.48 21.97 -6.38
N GLN A 142 -9.65 20.77 -6.95
CA GLN A 142 -10.79 19.90 -6.64
C GLN A 142 -10.59 19.07 -5.36
N THR A 143 -9.36 19.01 -4.84
CA THR A 143 -8.96 18.18 -3.68
C THR A 143 -8.70 19.01 -2.41
N ASN A 144 -8.71 20.36 -2.51
CA ASN A 144 -8.49 21.32 -1.40
C ASN A 144 -9.78 22.01 -0.94
#